data_AF-A0A1K0IRB3-F1
#
_entry.id   AF-A0A1K0IRB3-F1
#
_cell.length_a   1.000
_cell.length_b   1.000
_cell.length_c   1.000
_cell.angle_alpha   90.00
_cell.angle_beta   90.00
_cell.angle_gamma   90.00
#
_symmetry.space_group_name_H-M   'P 1'
#
loop_
_entity.id
_entity.type
_entity.pdbx_description
1 polymer ?
#
loop_
_entity_poly.entity_id
_entity_poly.type
_entity_poly.pdbx_seq_one_letter_code
_entity_poly.pdbx_strand_id
1 'polypeptide(L)'
;MSQAVSSPQETPAAPAAADQGAAPVAKESRVRAAADAGAPAADPVVSIDSLDMEARGVGRLVNEDGTPGKVIFVEGALPGETVSYRSFRRKPSYEQAHLVEVRQESVMRVKPGCQHFGVCGGCSMQHLDSRAQLAIKQRVLEDNLWHLSKVKPDVVFRPIGGPDWGYRYRARLTVRHVAKKGGVLVGFHERKSSYVADMTRCEILPPHVSAMLVPLRELVGGLSIRDRMPQIELAVGQEVTALVLRILEPLTDADKDLLRAFADQHKVQFWLQPKGPDTVYPFYPADAELAYTLPEFGIRMPFKPTDFTQVNHQINRVLIGRALRLLDAQPQDRLLDLFCGIGNFTLPLATQAKSVMGIEGSEALTTRALANAEYNGLAARTEFACRNLFEVTAEDIAALGRFDRWLVDPPREGALAVCKALGELAQQGSDVLPQRIVYVSCSPATLARDAGLLVHEAGYRLAGAGVVNMFPHTSHVESIAVFDRG
;
A
#
# COMPACT_ATOMS: atom_id res chain seq x y z
N MET A 1 -19.54 -12.18 -61.41
CA MET A 1 -18.78 -13.45 -61.45
C MET A 1 -18.92 -14.08 -60.07
N SER A 2 -20.04 -14.76 -59.81
CA SER A 2 -20.22 -16.23 -59.88
C SER A 2 -19.28 -16.95 -58.90
N GLN A 3 -19.81 -17.53 -57.81
CA GLN A 3 -20.28 -18.94 -57.72
C GLN A 3 -19.14 -19.93 -58.01
N ALA A 4 -18.92 -21.07 -57.37
CA ALA A 4 -19.44 -21.81 -56.23
C ALA A 4 -18.66 -23.16 -56.28
N VAL A 5 -18.69 -23.98 -55.20
CA VAL A 5 -18.65 -25.48 -55.27
C VAL A 5 -17.25 -26.07 -55.62
N SER A 6 -16.73 -27.20 -55.11
CA SER A 6 -17.26 -28.40 -54.45
C SER A 6 -16.21 -29.07 -53.54
N SER A 7 -16.67 -29.90 -52.61
CA SER A 7 -15.93 -31.05 -52.07
C SER A 7 -15.82 -32.17 -53.13
N PRO A 8 -15.01 -33.21 -52.85
CA PRO A 8 -15.57 -34.56 -52.93
C PRO A 8 -15.23 -35.44 -51.70
N GLN A 9 -16.19 -36.27 -51.33
CA GLN A 9 -16.06 -37.42 -50.43
C GLN A 9 -15.51 -38.63 -51.21
N GLU A 10 -14.78 -39.53 -50.53
CA GLU A 10 -14.85 -40.97 -50.78
C GLU A 10 -14.45 -41.77 -49.50
N THR A 11 -15.38 -42.62 -49.06
CA THR A 11 -15.37 -43.65 -47.98
C THR A 11 -14.78 -44.98 -48.49
N PRO A 12 -14.86 -46.15 -47.80
CA PRO A 12 -14.52 -46.56 -46.42
C PRO A 12 -13.64 -47.87 -46.39
N ALA A 13 -13.04 -48.27 -45.26
CA ALA A 13 -12.73 -49.69 -44.96
C ALA A 13 -12.22 -49.93 -43.51
N ALA A 14 -12.90 -50.82 -42.79
CA ALA A 14 -12.39 -51.66 -41.69
C ALA A 14 -12.47 -53.14 -42.18
N PRO A 15 -11.92 -54.21 -41.54
CA PRO A 15 -11.52 -54.36 -40.13
C PRO A 15 -10.25 -55.22 -39.82
N ALA A 16 -9.91 -55.27 -38.52
CA ALA A 16 -9.32 -56.34 -37.68
C ALA A 16 -8.30 -57.37 -38.21
N ALA A 17 -7.20 -57.54 -37.47
CA ALA A 17 -6.66 -58.84 -37.09
C ALA A 17 -5.90 -58.77 -35.76
N ALA A 18 -6.19 -59.72 -34.87
CA ALA A 18 -5.60 -59.93 -33.57
C ALA A 18 -4.29 -60.74 -33.69
N ASP A 19 -3.40 -60.60 -32.70
CA ASP A 19 -2.52 -61.70 -32.32
C ASP A 19 -2.41 -61.80 -30.79
N GLN A 20 -2.43 -63.03 -30.31
CA GLN A 20 -2.57 -63.44 -28.93
C GLN A 20 -1.24 -63.99 -28.41
N GLY A 21 -0.99 -63.78 -27.11
CA GLY A 21 -0.44 -64.83 -26.26
C GLY A 21 1.01 -64.71 -25.82
N ALA A 22 1.22 -64.43 -24.52
CA ALA A 22 1.77 -65.41 -23.58
C ALA A 22 1.77 -64.83 -22.15
N ALA A 23 1.32 -65.65 -21.20
CA ALA A 23 1.16 -65.36 -19.77
C ALA A 23 2.52 -65.34 -19.00
N PRO A 24 2.57 -64.76 -17.78
CA PRO A 24 3.81 -64.48 -17.06
C PRO A 24 4.21 -65.64 -16.13
N VAL A 25 5.52 -65.89 -16.03
CA VAL A 25 6.12 -66.77 -15.02
C VAL A 25 6.87 -65.92 -14.00
N ALA A 26 6.58 -66.19 -12.73
CA ALA A 26 7.05 -65.50 -11.53
C ALA A 26 8.59 -65.40 -11.43
N LYS A 27 9.06 -64.26 -10.92
CA LYS A 27 10.34 -64.15 -10.20
C LYS A 27 10.12 -63.41 -8.90
N GLU A 28 10.11 -64.19 -7.82
CA GLU A 28 10.45 -63.72 -6.49
C GLU A 28 11.81 -63.03 -6.52
N SER A 29 11.89 -61.78 -6.07
CA SER A 29 13.13 -61.27 -5.46
C SER A 29 12.84 -60.08 -4.54
N ARG A 30 12.86 -60.39 -3.24
CA ARG A 30 13.41 -59.58 -2.15
C ARG A 30 12.83 -58.18 -1.94
N VAL A 31 11.73 -58.18 -1.19
CA VAL A 31 11.50 -57.28 -0.06
C VAL A 31 12.80 -57.08 0.75
N ARG A 32 13.36 -55.86 0.72
CA ARG A 32 14.19 -55.25 1.78
C ARG A 32 14.63 -53.85 1.34
N ALA A 33 13.89 -52.83 1.77
CA ALA A 33 14.37 -51.50 2.17
C ALA A 33 13.16 -50.60 2.49
N ALA A 34 12.42 -50.96 3.53
CA ALA A 34 11.46 -50.07 4.19
C ALA A 34 11.76 -50.15 5.69
N ALA A 35 12.82 -49.47 6.11
CA ALA A 35 13.16 -49.21 7.50
C ALA A 35 14.33 -48.21 7.54
N ASP A 36 14.05 -46.96 7.19
CA ASP A 36 14.73 -45.82 7.82
C ASP A 36 13.77 -44.63 7.87
N ALA A 37 12.68 -44.82 8.60
CA ALA A 37 11.88 -43.70 9.09
C ALA A 37 12.61 -43.15 10.32
N GLY A 38 13.69 -42.42 10.08
CA GLY A 38 14.34 -41.62 11.10
C GLY A 38 13.32 -40.71 11.77
N ALA A 39 13.42 -40.57 13.10
CA ALA A 39 12.64 -39.60 13.86
C ALA A 39 12.64 -38.25 13.13
N PRO A 40 11.53 -37.48 13.13
CA PRO A 40 11.50 -36.19 12.45
C PRO A 40 12.66 -35.35 12.97
N ALA A 41 13.60 -35.01 12.07
CA ALA A 41 14.73 -34.16 12.40
C ALA A 41 14.19 -32.90 13.07
N ALA A 42 14.73 -32.54 14.24
CA ALA A 42 14.29 -31.38 14.99
C ALA A 42 14.33 -30.13 14.08
N ASP A 43 13.25 -29.33 14.09
CA ASP A 43 13.21 -28.10 13.30
C ASP A 43 14.42 -27.21 13.66
N PRO A 44 15.18 -26.70 12.67
CA PRO A 44 16.39 -25.93 12.90
C PRO A 44 16.09 -24.66 13.69
N VAL A 45 17.08 -24.20 14.47
CA VAL A 45 16.96 -23.06 15.39
C VAL A 45 17.84 -21.91 14.91
N VAL A 46 17.34 -20.68 15.04
CA VAL A 46 18.08 -19.46 14.72
C VAL A 46 17.76 -18.35 15.71
N SER A 47 18.74 -17.52 16.03
CA SER A 47 18.56 -16.27 16.77
C SER A 47 18.25 -15.13 15.80
N ILE A 48 17.31 -14.26 16.17
CA ILE A 48 16.83 -13.18 15.32
C ILE A 48 17.44 -11.85 15.77
N ASP A 49 18.15 -11.19 14.86
CA ASP A 49 18.92 -9.98 15.13
C ASP A 49 18.15 -8.70 14.76
N SER A 50 17.34 -8.77 13.71
CA SER A 50 16.66 -7.59 13.12
C SER A 50 15.38 -7.98 12.37
N LEU A 51 14.66 -6.98 11.88
CA LEU A 51 13.54 -7.18 10.93
C LEU A 51 13.90 -6.58 9.57
N ASP A 52 13.42 -7.22 8.51
CA ASP A 52 13.46 -6.64 7.16
C ASP A 52 12.25 -5.73 6.86
N MET A 53 12.22 -5.18 5.64
CA MET A 53 11.14 -4.32 5.11
C MET A 53 9.76 -4.98 5.08
N GLU A 54 9.70 -6.31 5.11
CA GLU A 54 8.46 -7.10 5.12
C GLU A 54 8.06 -7.54 6.54
N ALA A 55 8.79 -7.04 7.56
CA ALA A 55 8.67 -7.42 8.96
C ALA A 55 8.91 -8.92 9.22
N ARG A 56 9.86 -9.52 8.50
CA ARG A 56 10.36 -10.87 8.78
C ARG A 56 11.60 -10.78 9.66
N GLY A 57 11.69 -11.68 10.64
CA GLY A 57 12.87 -11.85 11.46
C GLY A 57 14.07 -12.23 10.60
N VAL A 58 15.17 -11.51 10.74
CA VAL A 58 16.44 -11.81 10.06
C VAL A 58 17.40 -12.38 11.10
N GLY A 59 17.78 -13.64 10.90
CA GLY A 59 18.83 -14.31 11.65
C GLY A 59 19.90 -14.86 10.72
N ARG A 60 21.09 -15.13 11.28
CA ARG A 60 22.18 -15.77 10.53
C ARG A 60 22.60 -17.06 11.22
N LEU A 61 22.78 -18.12 10.43
CA LEU A 61 23.44 -19.32 10.91
C LEU A 61 24.93 -19.02 11.09
N VAL A 62 25.57 -19.74 12.02
CA VAL A 62 27.01 -19.67 12.22
C VAL A 62 27.62 -20.90 11.56
N ASN A 63 28.63 -20.70 10.70
CA ASN A 63 29.36 -21.81 10.08
C ASN A 63 30.25 -22.50 11.14
N GLU A 64 30.74 -23.71 10.84
CA GLU A 64 31.61 -24.47 11.77
C GLU A 64 32.90 -23.72 12.15
N ASP A 65 33.37 -22.82 11.30
CA ASP A 65 34.53 -21.95 11.51
C ASP A 65 34.22 -20.65 12.29
N GLY A 66 32.97 -20.47 12.74
CA GLY A 66 32.52 -19.28 13.46
C GLY A 66 32.18 -18.08 12.58
N THR A 67 32.30 -18.19 11.25
CA THR A 67 31.95 -17.09 10.34
C THR A 67 30.43 -16.94 10.14
N PRO A 68 29.94 -15.73 9.81
CA PRO A 68 28.53 -15.53 9.47
C PRO A 68 28.14 -16.37 8.25
N GLY A 69 27.24 -17.31 8.46
CA GLY A 69 26.71 -18.18 7.43
C GLY A 69 25.48 -17.60 6.74
N LYS A 70 24.62 -18.53 6.33
CA LYS A 70 23.41 -18.28 5.55
C LYS A 70 22.39 -17.42 6.32
N VAL A 71 21.75 -16.48 5.60
CA VAL A 71 20.69 -15.62 6.17
C VAL A 71 19.34 -16.33 6.14
N ILE A 72 18.62 -16.30 7.26
CA ILE A 72 17.29 -16.91 7.39
C ILE A 72 16.27 -15.80 7.65
N PHE A 73 15.28 -15.68 6.77
CA PHE A 73 14.13 -14.78 6.92
C PHE A 73 12.95 -15.58 7.50
N VAL A 74 12.58 -15.32 8.76
CA VAL A 74 11.54 -16.05 9.49
C VAL A 74 10.29 -15.19 9.66
N GLU A 75 9.20 -15.60 9.03
CA GLU A 75 7.90 -14.94 9.17
C GLU A 75 7.33 -15.14 10.58
N GLY A 76 7.01 -14.03 11.25
CA GLY A 76 6.41 -14.03 12.58
C GLY A 76 7.41 -14.02 13.74
N ALA A 77 8.72 -14.06 13.47
CA ALA A 77 9.77 -13.96 14.47
C ALA A 77 10.24 -12.50 14.65
N LEU A 78 10.67 -12.16 15.86
CA LEU A 78 11.03 -10.80 16.28
C LEU A 78 12.49 -10.70 16.74
N PRO A 79 13.11 -9.51 16.71
CA PRO A 79 14.46 -9.31 17.22
C PRO A 79 14.57 -9.66 18.71
N GLY A 80 15.67 -10.32 19.06
CA GLY A 80 15.93 -10.84 20.42
C GLY A 80 15.31 -12.21 20.69
N GLU A 81 14.67 -12.85 19.70
CA GLU A 81 14.13 -14.19 19.85
C GLU A 81 15.10 -15.28 19.43
N THR A 82 14.95 -16.44 20.05
CA THR A 82 15.48 -17.71 19.53
C THR A 82 14.30 -18.57 19.12
N VAL A 83 14.26 -18.97 17.85
CA VAL A 83 13.09 -19.63 17.25
C VAL A 83 13.47 -20.88 16.49
N SER A 84 12.60 -21.88 16.50
CA SER A 84 12.64 -22.96 15.52
C SER A 84 11.84 -22.56 14.27
N TYR A 85 12.32 -22.95 13.10
CA TYR A 85 11.74 -22.51 11.84
C TYR A 85 11.63 -23.63 10.81
N ARG A 86 10.70 -23.47 9.87
CA ARG A 86 10.54 -24.38 8.73
C ARG A 86 10.63 -23.61 7.42
N SER A 87 11.67 -23.89 6.63
CA SER A 87 11.88 -23.23 5.35
C SER A 87 10.85 -23.68 4.32
N PHE A 88 10.20 -22.72 3.66
CA PHE A 88 9.36 -22.97 2.49
C PHE A 88 10.08 -22.59 1.18
N ARG A 89 11.17 -21.81 1.27
CA ARG A 89 12.01 -21.47 0.13
C ARG A 89 13.48 -21.47 0.54
N ARG A 90 14.31 -22.16 -0.22
CA ARG A 90 15.76 -22.24 0.03
C ARG A 90 16.54 -21.77 -1.20
N LYS A 91 17.51 -20.88 -1.00
CA LYS A 91 18.50 -20.43 -1.97
C LYS A 91 19.90 -20.61 -1.37
N PRO A 92 21.00 -20.49 -2.13
CA PRO A 92 22.35 -20.65 -1.57
C PRO A 92 22.67 -19.62 -0.47
N SER A 93 22.36 -18.35 -0.71
CA SER A 93 22.68 -17.24 0.20
C SER A 93 21.62 -16.98 1.27
N TYR A 94 20.37 -17.44 1.09
CA TYR A 94 19.30 -17.19 2.04
C TYR A 94 18.20 -18.26 2.05
N GLU A 95 17.40 -18.28 3.12
CA GLU A 95 16.15 -19.04 3.21
C GLU A 95 14.98 -18.15 3.63
N GLN A 96 13.78 -18.53 3.19
CA GLN A 96 12.53 -17.99 3.74
C GLN A 96 11.80 -19.11 4.46
N ALA A 97 11.35 -18.80 5.68
CA ALA A 97 10.81 -19.76 6.61
C ALA A 97 9.61 -19.22 7.38
N HIS A 98 8.81 -20.13 7.91
CA HIS A 98 7.79 -19.82 8.91
C HIS A 98 8.32 -20.18 10.30
N LEU A 99 7.96 -19.35 11.29
CA LEU A 99 8.12 -19.67 12.69
C LEU A 99 7.35 -20.95 13.05
N VAL A 100 8.01 -21.91 13.70
CA VAL A 100 7.38 -23.11 14.25
C VAL A 100 7.14 -22.92 15.75
N GLU A 101 8.18 -22.58 16.49
CA GLU A 101 8.11 -22.38 17.95
C GLU A 101 9.06 -21.26 18.37
N VAL A 102 8.61 -20.45 19.33
CA VAL A 102 9.46 -19.46 20.00
C VAL A 102 10.06 -20.14 21.23
N ARG A 103 11.39 -20.36 21.23
CA ARG A 103 12.11 -20.95 22.37
C ARG A 103 12.47 -19.92 23.42
N GLN A 104 12.81 -18.72 22.97
CA GLN A 104 13.03 -17.55 23.81
C GLN A 104 12.27 -16.37 23.20
N GLU A 105 11.31 -15.85 23.95
CA GLU A 105 10.44 -14.75 23.52
C GLU A 105 11.11 -13.39 23.70
N SER A 106 10.86 -12.48 22.76
CA SER A 106 11.33 -11.10 22.84
C SER A 106 10.44 -10.30 23.79
N VAL A 107 11.06 -9.40 24.57
CA VAL A 107 10.33 -8.46 25.45
C VAL A 107 9.37 -7.53 24.68
N MET A 108 9.53 -7.43 23.36
CA MET A 108 8.67 -6.63 22.49
C MET A 108 7.48 -7.42 21.93
N ARG A 109 7.43 -8.74 22.14
CA ARG A 109 6.32 -9.57 21.68
C ARG A 109 5.06 -9.27 22.49
N VAL A 110 3.94 -9.10 21.78
CA VAL A 110 2.62 -8.93 22.37
C VAL A 110 1.63 -9.87 21.74
N LYS A 111 0.53 -10.15 22.45
CA LYS A 111 -0.59 -10.89 21.87
C LYS A 111 -1.31 -10.01 20.83
N PRO A 112 -1.50 -10.46 19.58
CA PRO A 112 -2.26 -9.73 18.59
C PRO A 112 -3.68 -9.36 19.07
N GLY A 113 -4.09 -8.12 18.81
CA GLY A 113 -5.43 -7.63 19.17
C GLY A 113 -6.55 -8.15 18.25
N CYS A 114 -6.21 -8.48 17.00
CA CYS A 114 -7.14 -9.05 16.04
C CYS A 114 -7.15 -10.58 16.09
N GLN A 115 -8.33 -11.18 16.26
CA GLN A 115 -8.48 -12.65 16.21
C GLN A 115 -8.18 -13.26 14.83
N HIS A 116 -8.22 -12.45 13.78
CA HIS A 116 -7.96 -12.87 12.41
C HIS A 116 -6.47 -12.70 12.01
N PHE A 117 -5.63 -12.20 12.92
CA PHE A 117 -4.19 -12.08 12.69
C PHE A 117 -3.57 -13.47 12.45
N GLY A 118 -2.63 -13.55 11.50
CA GLY A 118 -2.04 -14.81 11.05
C GLY A 118 -2.77 -15.43 9.85
N VAL A 119 -4.08 -15.20 9.70
CA VAL A 119 -4.87 -15.65 8.54
C VAL A 119 -5.11 -14.50 7.56
N CYS A 120 -5.62 -13.37 8.04
CA CYS A 120 -5.86 -12.16 7.25
C CYS A 120 -4.53 -11.55 6.76
N GLY A 121 -4.50 -11.16 5.47
CA GLY A 121 -3.34 -10.53 4.83
C GLY A 121 -3.15 -9.05 5.16
N GLY A 122 -4.08 -8.42 5.90
CA GLY A 122 -4.06 -6.98 6.13
C GLY A 122 -2.99 -6.47 7.10
N CYS A 123 -2.60 -7.27 8.10
CA CYS A 123 -1.60 -6.88 9.11
C CYS A 123 -0.45 -7.89 9.16
N SER A 124 0.77 -7.40 9.39
CA SER A 124 1.98 -8.22 9.51
C SER A 124 2.67 -8.11 10.88
N MET A 125 2.39 -7.08 11.68
CA MET A 125 3.17 -6.75 12.88
C MET A 125 2.36 -6.70 14.19
N GLN A 126 1.14 -7.25 14.26
CA GLN A 126 0.34 -7.19 15.50
C GLN A 126 0.94 -7.97 16.68
N HIS A 127 1.86 -8.89 16.41
CA HIS A 127 2.58 -9.63 17.45
C HIS A 127 3.76 -8.83 18.04
N LEU A 128 3.99 -7.61 17.57
CA LEU A 128 5.03 -6.69 18.02
C LEU A 128 4.40 -5.46 18.65
N ASP A 129 4.87 -5.05 19.83
CA ASP A 129 4.45 -3.83 20.51
C ASP A 129 4.51 -2.61 19.56
N SER A 130 3.52 -1.73 19.62
CA SER A 130 3.40 -0.64 18.65
C SER A 130 4.51 0.40 18.76
N ARG A 131 5.09 0.62 19.95
CA ARG A 131 6.27 1.49 20.12
C ARG A 131 7.50 0.84 19.53
N ALA A 132 7.64 -0.47 19.68
CA ALA A 132 8.71 -1.23 19.03
C ALA A 132 8.56 -1.23 17.50
N GLN A 133 7.34 -1.33 16.97
CA GLN A 133 7.08 -1.18 15.53
C GLN A 133 7.64 0.15 15.01
N LEU A 134 7.35 1.26 15.68
CA LEU A 134 7.85 2.59 15.32
C LEU A 134 9.39 2.65 15.28
N ALA A 135 10.04 2.15 16.33
CA ALA A 135 11.50 2.13 16.41
C ALA A 135 12.13 1.29 15.28
N ILE A 136 11.54 0.14 14.97
CA ILE A 136 12.02 -0.72 13.88
C ILE A 136 11.82 -0.04 12.53
N LYS A 137 10.67 0.60 12.28
CA LYS A 137 10.43 1.34 11.03
C LYS A 137 11.44 2.48 10.86
N GLN A 138 11.75 3.18 11.94
CA GLN A 138 12.78 4.23 11.96
C GLN A 138 14.16 3.66 11.59
N ARG A 139 14.53 2.53 12.18
CA ARG A 139 15.79 1.84 11.86
C ARG A 139 15.86 1.41 10.40
N VAL A 140 14.75 0.89 9.86
CA VAL A 140 14.64 0.50 8.46
C VAL A 140 14.91 1.67 7.52
N LEU A 141 14.38 2.87 7.80
CA LEU A 141 14.69 4.07 7.02
C LEU A 141 16.19 4.39 7.06
N GLU A 142 16.79 4.42 8.25
CA GLU A 142 18.22 4.72 8.44
C GLU A 142 19.12 3.71 7.70
N ASP A 143 18.80 2.42 7.80
CA ASP A 143 19.55 1.36 7.13
C ASP A 143 19.45 1.50 5.59
N ASN A 144 18.27 1.84 5.05
CA ASN A 144 18.14 2.06 3.60
C ASN A 144 18.96 3.27 3.13
N LEU A 145 18.87 4.42 3.82
CA LEU A 145 19.64 5.62 3.50
C LEU A 145 21.15 5.33 3.47
N TRP A 146 21.65 4.63 4.48
CA TRP A 146 23.07 4.30 4.60
C TRP A 146 23.52 3.22 3.61
N HIS A 147 22.81 2.11 3.52
CA HIS A 147 23.28 0.96 2.77
C HIS A 147 23.10 1.12 1.26
N LEU A 148 22.02 1.77 0.80
CA LEU A 148 21.73 1.95 -0.62
C LEU A 148 22.45 3.15 -1.22
N SER A 149 22.62 4.24 -0.45
CA SER A 149 23.03 5.53 -1.03
C SER A 149 24.11 6.25 -0.26
N LYS A 150 24.60 5.69 0.85
CA LYS A 150 25.68 6.26 1.69
C LYS A 150 25.35 7.68 2.18
N VAL A 151 24.06 7.98 2.36
CA VAL A 151 23.59 9.26 2.89
C VAL A 151 23.19 9.09 4.35
N LYS A 152 23.44 10.11 5.16
CA LYS A 152 23.05 10.16 6.57
C LYS A 152 22.37 11.50 6.83
N PRO A 153 21.20 11.51 7.50
CA PRO A 153 20.57 12.76 7.88
C PRO A 153 21.36 13.43 9.01
N ASP A 154 21.46 14.75 8.97
CA ASP A 154 22.07 15.51 10.07
C ASP A 154 21.22 15.42 11.34
N VAL A 155 19.89 15.46 11.17
CA VAL A 155 18.92 15.28 12.26
C VAL A 155 18.02 14.09 11.97
N VAL A 156 18.01 13.11 12.87
CA VAL A 156 16.98 12.06 12.89
C VAL A 156 15.76 12.61 13.61
N PHE A 157 14.65 12.79 12.90
CA PHE A 157 13.42 13.29 13.49
C PHE A 157 12.78 12.25 14.40
N ARG A 158 12.10 12.72 15.45
CA ARG A 158 11.24 11.87 16.27
C ARG A 158 10.14 11.25 15.38
N PRO A 159 9.94 9.92 15.43
CA PRO A 159 8.88 9.27 14.67
C PRO A 159 7.49 9.84 14.98
N ILE A 160 6.67 10.00 13.94
CA ILE A 160 5.27 10.40 14.09
C ILE A 160 4.43 9.16 14.32
N GLY A 161 3.79 9.08 15.49
CA GLY A 161 2.82 8.03 15.85
C GLY A 161 1.43 8.61 16.07
N GLY A 162 0.43 7.74 16.13
CA GLY A 162 -0.96 8.09 16.37
C GLY A 162 -1.73 6.85 16.83
N PRO A 163 -3.06 6.78 16.66
CA PRO A 163 -3.81 5.62 17.08
C PRO A 163 -3.41 4.37 16.30
N ASP A 164 -3.18 3.28 17.03
CA ASP A 164 -2.81 1.98 16.45
C ASP A 164 -4.03 1.24 15.86
N TRP A 165 -5.23 1.58 16.31
CA TRP A 165 -6.50 0.93 15.97
C TRP A 165 -7.53 1.93 15.46
N GLY A 166 -8.53 1.46 14.72
CA GLY A 166 -9.61 2.30 14.21
C GLY A 166 -9.19 3.40 13.24
N TYR A 167 -7.95 3.35 12.72
CA TYR A 167 -7.34 4.44 11.96
C TYR A 167 -7.62 4.38 10.46
N ARG A 168 -8.03 3.21 9.94
CA ARG A 168 -8.08 2.93 8.51
C ARG A 168 -9.40 3.40 7.90
N TYR A 169 -9.41 4.64 7.43
CA TYR A 169 -10.58 5.32 6.90
C TYR A 169 -10.84 4.97 5.43
N ARG A 170 -9.94 4.20 4.81
CA ARG A 170 -10.10 3.68 3.46
C ARG A 170 -9.73 2.23 3.34
N ALA A 171 -10.58 1.46 2.68
CA ALA A 171 -10.34 0.05 2.44
C ALA A 171 -10.97 -0.40 1.12
N ARG A 172 -10.42 -1.46 0.55
CA ARG A 172 -11.08 -2.24 -0.49
C ARG A 172 -11.37 -3.61 0.11
N LEU A 173 -12.66 -3.91 0.28
CA LEU A 173 -13.14 -5.17 0.81
C LEU A 173 -13.51 -6.06 -0.38
N THR A 174 -12.94 -7.25 -0.44
CA THR A 174 -13.32 -8.27 -1.41
C THR A 174 -14.63 -8.90 -0.97
N VAL A 175 -15.52 -9.09 -1.93
CA VAL A 175 -16.80 -9.78 -1.76
C VAL A 175 -16.76 -11.10 -2.53
N ARG A 176 -17.12 -12.19 -1.85
CA ARG A 176 -17.16 -13.50 -2.48
C ARG A 176 -18.31 -14.32 -1.92
N HIS A 177 -19.24 -14.72 -2.79
CA HIS A 177 -20.23 -15.72 -2.43
C HIS A 177 -19.59 -17.12 -2.46
N VAL A 178 -19.70 -17.85 -1.34
CA VAL A 178 -19.14 -19.20 -1.19
C VAL A 178 -20.24 -20.11 -0.64
N ALA A 179 -21.05 -20.70 -1.54
CA ALA A 179 -22.18 -21.55 -1.18
C ALA A 179 -21.82 -22.67 -0.17
N LYS A 180 -20.63 -23.29 -0.33
CA LYS A 180 -20.13 -24.33 0.59
C LYS A 180 -19.81 -23.84 2.01
N LYS A 181 -19.56 -22.54 2.20
CA LYS A 181 -19.31 -21.90 3.50
C LYS A 181 -20.56 -21.19 4.04
N GLY A 182 -21.73 -21.46 3.45
CA GLY A 182 -23.01 -20.98 3.98
C GLY A 182 -23.32 -19.51 3.74
N GLY A 183 -22.64 -18.82 2.80
CA GLY A 183 -23.03 -17.45 2.45
C GLY A 183 -21.96 -16.60 1.76
N VAL A 184 -22.11 -15.29 1.93
CA VAL A 184 -21.22 -14.28 1.37
C VAL A 184 -20.13 -13.94 2.39
N LEU A 185 -18.89 -13.84 1.91
CA LEU A 185 -17.75 -13.31 2.64
C LEU A 185 -17.48 -11.88 2.19
N VAL A 186 -17.26 -11.00 3.15
CA VAL A 186 -16.82 -9.61 2.95
C VAL A 186 -15.61 -9.39 3.84
N GLY A 187 -14.48 -9.00 3.27
CA GLY A 187 -13.26 -8.81 4.03
C GLY A 187 -12.01 -8.62 3.16
N PHE A 188 -10.85 -8.82 3.75
CA PHE A 188 -9.57 -8.83 3.04
C PHE A 188 -9.18 -10.23 2.59
N HIS A 189 -8.23 -10.31 1.66
CA HIS A 189 -7.62 -11.59 1.29
C HIS A 189 -6.83 -12.20 2.45
N GLU A 190 -6.79 -13.53 2.47
CA GLU A 190 -5.87 -14.30 3.29
C GLU A 190 -4.41 -14.04 2.87
N ARG A 191 -3.46 -14.30 3.78
CA ARG A 191 -2.04 -14.11 3.50
C ARG A 191 -1.61 -14.93 2.28
N LYS A 192 -1.02 -14.27 1.28
CA LYS A 192 -0.48 -14.90 0.06
C LYS A 192 -1.49 -15.80 -0.68
N SER A 193 -2.77 -15.44 -0.61
CA SER A 193 -3.88 -16.23 -1.16
C SER A 193 -4.90 -15.30 -1.81
N SER A 194 -5.64 -15.81 -2.79
CA SER A 194 -6.79 -15.12 -3.38
C SER A 194 -8.09 -15.36 -2.60
N TYR A 195 -8.07 -16.23 -1.59
CA TYR A 195 -9.23 -16.48 -0.74
C TYR A 195 -9.51 -15.30 0.19
N VAL A 196 -10.80 -15.05 0.43
CA VAL A 196 -11.25 -14.03 1.37
C VAL A 196 -11.22 -14.61 2.78
N ALA A 197 -10.54 -13.93 3.70
CA ALA A 197 -10.49 -14.33 5.09
C ALA A 197 -11.88 -14.20 5.71
N ASP A 198 -12.33 -15.25 6.39
CA ASP A 198 -13.61 -15.22 7.10
C ASP A 198 -13.49 -14.38 8.38
N MET A 199 -13.75 -13.07 8.22
CA MET A 199 -13.65 -12.09 9.30
C MET A 199 -14.99 -11.45 9.67
N THR A 200 -15.27 -11.37 10.97
CA THR A 200 -16.49 -10.75 11.50
C THR A 200 -16.27 -9.35 12.04
N ARG A 201 -15.01 -8.97 12.28
CA ARG A 201 -14.59 -7.65 12.71
C ARG A 201 -13.19 -7.34 12.19
N CYS A 202 -12.82 -6.06 12.17
CA CYS A 202 -11.47 -5.62 11.85
C CYS A 202 -11.11 -4.41 12.73
N GLU A 203 -10.14 -4.60 13.63
CA GLU A 203 -9.79 -3.64 14.67
C GLU A 203 -9.04 -2.41 14.13
N ILE A 204 -8.45 -2.49 12.92
CA ILE A 204 -7.84 -1.33 12.28
C ILE A 204 -8.85 -0.44 11.55
N LEU A 205 -10.04 -0.95 11.23
CA LEU A 205 -11.14 -0.15 10.68
C LEU A 205 -11.84 0.61 11.82
N PRO A 206 -12.38 1.81 11.56
CA PRO A 206 -13.22 2.52 12.53
C PRO A 206 -14.31 1.61 13.11
N PRO A 207 -14.65 1.74 14.42
CA PRO A 207 -15.59 0.84 15.07
C PRO A 207 -16.93 0.68 14.34
N HIS A 208 -17.50 1.78 13.81
CA HIS A 208 -18.75 1.74 13.06
C HIS A 208 -18.64 0.96 11.75
N VAL A 209 -17.49 1.00 11.08
CA VAL A 209 -17.24 0.21 9.86
C VAL A 209 -16.99 -1.25 10.20
N SER A 210 -16.18 -1.52 11.23
CA SER A 210 -15.92 -2.88 11.69
C SER A 210 -17.22 -3.61 12.05
N ALA A 211 -18.15 -2.91 12.72
CA ALA A 211 -19.47 -3.42 13.05
C ALA A 211 -20.36 -3.72 11.82
N MET A 212 -20.09 -3.09 10.68
CA MET A 212 -20.84 -3.32 9.44
C MET A 212 -20.38 -4.56 8.65
N LEU A 213 -19.27 -5.21 8.99
CA LEU A 213 -18.76 -6.32 8.18
C LEU A 213 -19.74 -7.50 8.07
N VAL A 214 -20.41 -7.88 9.15
CA VAL A 214 -21.44 -8.94 9.12
C VAL A 214 -22.74 -8.45 8.46
N PRO A 215 -23.31 -7.29 8.83
CA PRO A 215 -24.46 -6.72 8.11
C PRO A 215 -24.24 -6.58 6.60
N LEU A 216 -23.03 -6.22 6.15
CA LEU A 216 -22.71 -6.16 4.72
C LEU A 216 -22.82 -7.53 4.05
N ARG A 217 -22.40 -8.62 4.72
CA ARG A 217 -22.56 -9.98 4.17
C ARG A 217 -24.03 -10.33 3.96
N GLU A 218 -24.87 -9.97 4.93
CA GLU A 218 -26.32 -10.20 4.87
C GLU A 218 -26.96 -9.39 3.75
N LEU A 219 -26.63 -8.09 3.66
CA LEU A 219 -27.05 -7.21 2.57
C LEU A 219 -26.71 -7.82 1.22
N VAL A 220 -25.43 -8.13 0.99
CA VAL A 220 -24.99 -8.73 -0.28
C VAL A 220 -25.69 -10.05 -0.54
N GLY A 221 -25.87 -10.89 0.48
CA GLY A 221 -26.55 -12.18 0.35
C GLY A 221 -27.99 -12.07 -0.13
N GLY A 222 -28.66 -10.96 0.21
CA GLY A 222 -30.02 -10.62 -0.22
C GLY A 222 -30.12 -10.00 -1.62
N LEU A 223 -29.02 -9.52 -2.21
CA LEU A 223 -29.03 -8.96 -3.56
C LEU A 223 -29.16 -10.05 -4.62
N SER A 224 -29.91 -9.77 -5.69
CA SER A 224 -29.99 -10.67 -6.85
C SER A 224 -28.66 -10.83 -7.57
N ILE A 225 -27.77 -9.83 -7.45
CA ILE A 225 -26.46 -9.77 -8.11
C ILE A 225 -25.29 -10.22 -7.22
N ARG A 226 -25.54 -10.96 -6.13
CA ARG A 226 -24.51 -11.34 -5.13
C ARG A 226 -23.26 -12.04 -5.71
N ASP A 227 -23.42 -12.79 -6.79
CA ASP A 227 -22.32 -13.48 -7.49
C ASP A 227 -21.56 -12.57 -8.47
N ARG A 228 -22.08 -11.36 -8.69
CA ARG A 228 -21.65 -10.38 -9.71
C ARG A 228 -21.30 -9.03 -9.08
N MET A 229 -20.92 -9.02 -7.81
CA MET A 229 -20.45 -7.85 -7.07
C MET A 229 -19.15 -8.18 -6.32
N PRO A 230 -17.96 -8.06 -6.96
CA PRO A 230 -16.71 -8.59 -6.41
C PRO A 230 -16.04 -7.75 -5.30
N GLN A 231 -16.44 -6.49 -5.13
CA GLN A 231 -15.75 -5.58 -4.20
C GLN A 231 -16.66 -4.49 -3.67
N ILE A 232 -16.32 -4.02 -2.47
CA ILE A 232 -16.83 -2.81 -1.83
C ILE A 232 -15.63 -1.93 -1.50
N GLU A 233 -15.56 -0.73 -2.09
CA GLU A 233 -14.59 0.27 -1.66
C GLU A 233 -15.20 1.15 -0.57
N LEU A 234 -14.43 1.41 0.47
CA LEU A 234 -14.81 2.19 1.64
C LEU A 234 -14.01 3.49 1.64
N ALA A 235 -14.70 4.60 1.86
CA ALA A 235 -14.08 5.87 2.24
C ALA A 235 -14.87 6.55 3.36
N VAL A 236 -14.19 6.84 4.47
CA VAL A 236 -14.76 7.55 5.62
C VAL A 236 -14.40 9.03 5.51
N GLY A 237 -15.42 9.86 5.38
CA GLY A 237 -15.33 11.31 5.49
C GLY A 237 -15.66 11.77 6.91
N GLN A 238 -15.75 13.09 7.08
CA GLN A 238 -16.08 13.70 8.35
C GLN A 238 -17.54 13.47 8.76
N GLU A 239 -18.47 13.52 7.80
CA GLU A 239 -19.91 13.42 8.06
C GLU A 239 -20.53 12.11 7.58
N VAL A 240 -20.01 11.56 6.47
CA VAL A 240 -20.56 10.37 5.83
C VAL A 240 -19.50 9.32 5.57
N THR A 241 -19.90 8.05 5.63
CA THR A 241 -19.10 6.93 5.14
C THR A 241 -19.64 6.50 3.79
N ALA A 242 -18.81 6.60 2.74
CA ALA A 242 -19.14 6.17 1.40
C ALA A 242 -18.71 4.71 1.15
N LEU A 243 -19.60 3.95 0.52
CA LEU A 243 -19.41 2.57 0.08
C LEU A 243 -19.63 2.49 -1.44
N VAL A 244 -18.57 2.20 -2.19
CA VAL A 244 -18.65 2.01 -3.65
C VAL A 244 -18.84 0.53 -3.95
N LEU A 245 -19.99 0.18 -4.51
CA LEU A 245 -20.29 -1.19 -4.92
C LEU A 245 -19.85 -1.38 -6.38
N ARG A 246 -18.90 -2.30 -6.61
CA ARG A 246 -18.58 -2.73 -7.97
C ARG A 246 -19.65 -3.70 -8.45
N ILE A 247 -20.58 -3.24 -9.26
CA ILE A 247 -21.67 -4.06 -9.79
C ILE A 247 -21.35 -4.48 -11.22
N LEU A 248 -21.42 -5.78 -11.53
CA LEU A 248 -21.20 -6.29 -12.91
C LEU A 248 -22.50 -6.48 -13.67
N GLU A 249 -23.64 -6.30 -13.00
CA GLU A 249 -25.00 -6.41 -13.54
C GLU A 249 -25.88 -5.28 -12.95
N PRO A 250 -26.93 -4.85 -13.65
CA PRO A 250 -27.86 -3.83 -13.13
C PRO A 250 -28.61 -4.30 -11.89
N LEU A 251 -28.90 -3.36 -10.98
CA LEU A 251 -29.72 -3.60 -9.81
C LEU A 251 -31.21 -3.66 -10.18
N THR A 252 -31.94 -4.62 -9.61
CA THR A 252 -33.40 -4.65 -9.62
C THR A 252 -33.97 -3.58 -8.68
N ASP A 253 -35.27 -3.30 -8.75
CA ASP A 253 -35.89 -2.36 -7.80
C ASP A 253 -35.87 -2.88 -6.36
N ALA A 254 -36.01 -4.20 -6.17
CA ALA A 254 -35.86 -4.84 -4.87
C ALA A 254 -34.43 -4.68 -4.30
N ASP A 255 -33.39 -4.81 -5.14
CA ASP A 255 -32.01 -4.55 -4.70
C ASP A 255 -31.82 -3.09 -4.27
N LYS A 256 -32.37 -2.15 -5.03
CA LYS A 256 -32.30 -0.72 -4.72
C LYS A 256 -32.95 -0.42 -3.37
N ASP A 257 -34.07 -1.04 -3.06
CA ASP A 257 -34.77 -0.85 -1.79
C ASP A 257 -33.98 -1.44 -0.60
N LEU A 258 -33.33 -2.60 -0.78
CA LEU A 258 -32.40 -3.15 0.21
C LEU A 258 -31.23 -2.20 0.47
N LEU A 259 -30.62 -1.64 -0.59
CA LEU A 259 -29.52 -0.69 -0.47
C LEU A 259 -29.96 0.60 0.24
N ARG A 260 -31.15 1.14 -0.07
CA ARG A 260 -31.68 2.34 0.61
C ARG A 260 -31.94 2.08 2.09
N ALA A 261 -32.61 0.98 2.42
CA ALA A 261 -32.89 0.61 3.80
C ALA A 261 -31.59 0.45 4.61
N PHE A 262 -30.57 -0.19 4.02
CA PHE A 262 -29.27 -0.33 4.66
C PHE A 262 -28.57 1.02 4.86
N ALA A 263 -28.59 1.89 3.84
CA ALA A 263 -28.01 3.22 3.92
C ALA A 263 -28.65 4.05 5.04
N ASP A 264 -29.98 4.02 5.16
CA ASP A 264 -30.71 4.76 6.19
C ASP A 264 -30.45 4.20 7.59
N GLN A 265 -30.34 2.88 7.73
CA GLN A 265 -30.05 2.21 9.00
C GLN A 265 -28.63 2.49 9.47
N HIS A 266 -27.63 2.36 8.59
CA HIS A 266 -26.22 2.46 8.93
C HIS A 266 -25.61 3.84 8.72
N LYS A 267 -26.39 4.80 8.21
CA LYS A 267 -25.96 6.18 7.90
C LYS A 267 -24.75 6.20 6.95
N VAL A 268 -24.84 5.42 5.87
CA VAL A 268 -23.83 5.33 4.82
C VAL A 268 -24.36 5.86 3.50
N GLN A 269 -23.43 6.23 2.62
CA GLN A 269 -23.73 6.60 1.24
C GLN A 269 -23.25 5.52 0.29
N PHE A 270 -24.16 5.00 -0.53
CA PHE A 270 -23.82 4.10 -1.61
C PHE A 270 -23.48 4.85 -2.89
N TRP A 271 -22.40 4.39 -3.52
CA TRP A 271 -21.99 4.71 -4.87
C TRP A 271 -21.96 3.42 -5.69
N LEU A 272 -22.19 3.51 -7.00
CA LEU A 272 -22.19 2.35 -7.89
C LEU A 272 -21.08 2.49 -8.93
N GLN A 273 -20.41 1.37 -9.21
CA GLN A 273 -19.37 1.26 -10.22
C GLN A 273 -19.71 0.11 -11.19
N PRO A 274 -20.39 0.38 -12.33
CA PRO A 274 -20.79 -0.62 -13.30
C PRO A 274 -19.64 -1.10 -14.21
N LYS A 275 -18.65 -0.26 -14.50
CA LYS A 275 -17.49 -0.59 -15.36
C LYS A 275 -16.17 -0.16 -14.70
N GLY A 276 -15.31 0.54 -15.43
CA GLY A 276 -14.02 1.02 -14.93
C GLY A 276 -14.16 2.12 -13.86
N PRO A 277 -13.02 2.60 -13.31
CA PRO A 277 -12.97 3.66 -12.30
C PRO A 277 -13.79 4.90 -12.65
N ASP A 278 -13.84 5.28 -13.93
CA ASP A 278 -14.52 6.51 -14.38
C ASP A 278 -16.05 6.42 -14.39
N THR A 279 -16.60 5.22 -14.14
CA THR A 279 -18.07 5.00 -14.14
C THR A 279 -18.71 5.12 -12.77
N VAL A 280 -17.99 5.64 -11.78
CA VAL A 280 -18.45 5.72 -10.40
C VAL A 280 -19.40 6.91 -10.24
N TYR A 281 -20.61 6.67 -9.74
CA TYR A 281 -21.62 7.70 -9.50
C TYR A 281 -22.36 7.50 -8.16
N PRO A 282 -22.85 8.57 -7.52
CA PRO A 282 -23.60 8.47 -6.27
C PRO A 282 -24.96 7.84 -6.51
N PHE A 283 -25.38 6.92 -5.63
CA PHE A 283 -26.68 6.26 -5.69
C PHE A 283 -27.64 6.77 -4.62
N TYR A 284 -27.28 6.61 -3.33
CA TYR A 284 -28.16 7.04 -2.24
C TYR A 284 -27.42 7.14 -0.89
N PRO A 285 -27.63 8.21 -0.10
CA PRO A 285 -28.25 9.47 -0.50
C PRO A 285 -27.37 10.23 -1.52
N ALA A 286 -28.01 10.97 -2.44
CA ALA A 286 -27.29 11.63 -3.55
C ALA A 286 -26.64 12.96 -3.16
N ASP A 287 -27.07 13.55 -2.06
CA ASP A 287 -26.70 14.89 -1.57
C ASP A 287 -25.63 14.89 -0.47
N ALA A 288 -25.26 13.73 0.05
CA ALA A 288 -24.18 13.64 1.04
C ALA A 288 -22.81 13.92 0.40
N GLU A 289 -22.05 14.82 0.99
CA GLU A 289 -20.71 15.19 0.53
C GLU A 289 -19.62 14.50 1.35
N LEU A 290 -18.73 13.79 0.67
CA LEU A 290 -17.56 13.19 1.27
C LEU A 290 -16.42 14.21 1.34
N ALA A 291 -16.00 14.55 2.57
CA ALA A 291 -14.91 15.50 2.80
C ALA A 291 -14.08 15.12 4.03
N TYR A 292 -12.82 15.54 4.05
CA TYR A 292 -12.02 15.62 5.26
C TYR A 292 -11.56 17.07 5.48
N THR A 293 -11.16 17.41 6.69
CA THR A 293 -10.73 18.77 7.05
C THR A 293 -9.29 18.79 7.51
N LEU A 294 -8.64 19.93 7.30
CA LEU A 294 -7.32 20.30 7.80
C LEU A 294 -7.46 21.56 8.67
N PRO A 295 -7.87 21.42 9.95
CA PRO A 295 -8.30 22.56 10.78
C PRO A 295 -7.21 23.61 11.01
N GLU A 296 -5.93 23.20 11.10
CA GLU A 296 -4.79 24.11 11.28
C GLU A 296 -4.70 25.17 10.17
N PHE A 297 -5.21 24.87 8.99
CA PHE A 297 -5.15 25.74 7.81
C PHE A 297 -6.53 26.24 7.37
N GLY A 298 -7.59 25.95 8.13
CA GLY A 298 -8.96 26.32 7.77
C GLY A 298 -9.47 25.66 6.48
N ILE A 299 -8.91 24.51 6.09
CA ILE A 299 -9.21 23.87 4.80
C ILE A 299 -10.20 22.71 4.97
N ARG A 300 -11.15 22.62 4.05
CA ARG A 300 -12.00 21.46 3.82
C ARG A 300 -11.70 20.88 2.44
N MET A 301 -11.54 19.56 2.37
CA MET A 301 -11.18 18.83 1.16
C MET A 301 -12.34 17.91 0.75
N PRO A 302 -13.30 18.40 -0.05
CA PRO A 302 -14.21 17.52 -0.78
C PRO A 302 -13.44 16.53 -1.66
N PHE A 303 -13.87 15.28 -1.69
CA PHE A 303 -13.26 14.24 -2.53
C PHE A 303 -14.28 13.19 -2.94
N LYS A 304 -14.04 12.51 -4.08
CA LYS A 304 -14.80 11.33 -4.46
C LYS A 304 -14.25 10.10 -3.75
N PRO A 305 -15.08 9.08 -3.47
CA PRO A 305 -14.61 7.87 -2.77
C PRO A 305 -13.51 7.10 -3.51
N THR A 306 -13.33 7.35 -4.81
CA THR A 306 -12.31 6.75 -5.67
C THR A 306 -11.05 7.60 -5.84
N ASP A 307 -11.09 8.90 -5.53
CA ASP A 307 -9.90 9.78 -5.57
C ASP A 307 -8.85 9.23 -4.60
N PHE A 308 -7.55 9.41 -4.80
CA PHE A 308 -6.59 9.00 -3.78
C PHE A 308 -6.58 9.98 -2.61
N THR A 309 -6.67 9.47 -1.37
CA THR A 309 -6.45 10.23 -0.14
C THR A 309 -5.70 9.35 0.86
N GLN A 310 -5.02 9.97 1.82
CA GLN A 310 -4.37 9.24 2.89
C GLN A 310 -5.37 8.36 3.66
N VAL A 311 -4.95 7.16 4.04
CA VAL A 311 -5.84 6.18 4.69
C VAL A 311 -6.12 6.50 6.16
N ASN A 312 -5.32 7.38 6.75
CA ASN A 312 -5.37 7.76 8.16
C ASN A 312 -5.37 9.29 8.27
N HIS A 313 -6.57 9.88 8.32
CA HIS A 313 -6.72 11.34 8.31
C HIS A 313 -6.07 12.01 9.51
N GLN A 314 -5.98 11.32 10.66
CA GLN A 314 -5.36 11.88 11.86
C GLN A 314 -3.85 12.03 11.67
N ILE A 315 -3.18 10.98 11.17
CA ILE A 315 -1.75 11.03 10.86
C ILE A 315 -1.47 11.96 9.67
N ASN A 316 -2.35 11.99 8.66
CA ASN A 316 -2.22 12.93 7.53
C ASN A 316 -2.17 14.39 8.01
N ARG A 317 -3.04 14.80 8.93
CA ARG A 317 -3.02 16.16 9.50
C ARG A 317 -1.67 16.49 10.16
N VAL A 318 -1.14 15.55 10.94
CA VAL A 318 0.16 15.72 11.61
C VAL A 318 1.31 15.76 10.60
N LEU A 319 1.27 14.90 9.58
CA LEU A 319 2.23 14.87 8.47
C LEU A 319 2.23 16.20 7.71
N ILE A 320 1.07 16.71 7.30
CA ILE A 320 0.94 18.00 6.60
C ILE A 320 1.52 19.12 7.46
N GLY A 321 1.08 19.26 8.71
CA GLY A 321 1.61 20.29 9.60
C GLY A 321 3.12 20.19 9.79
N ARG A 322 3.66 18.96 9.92
CA ARG A 322 5.11 18.75 10.01
C ARG A 322 5.83 19.11 8.71
N ALA A 323 5.32 18.68 7.56
CA ALA A 323 5.92 18.94 6.25
C ALA A 323 5.98 20.44 5.96
N LEU A 324 4.89 21.18 6.21
CA LEU A 324 4.84 22.63 6.03
C LEU A 324 5.84 23.37 6.95
N ARG A 325 5.90 23.01 8.24
CA ARG A 325 6.90 23.58 9.17
C ARG A 325 8.33 23.27 8.78
N LEU A 326 8.60 22.08 8.24
CA LEU A 326 9.93 21.70 7.77
C LEU A 326 10.30 22.42 6.47
N LEU A 327 9.32 22.61 5.57
CA LEU A 327 9.50 23.35 4.33
C LEU A 327 9.84 24.81 4.63
N ASP A 328 9.28 25.36 5.71
CA ASP A 328 9.57 26.71 6.20
C ASP A 328 9.29 27.77 5.11
N ALA A 329 8.11 27.66 4.51
CA ALA A 329 7.65 28.55 3.46
C ALA A 329 7.48 29.99 3.99
N GLN A 330 7.90 30.95 3.19
CA GLN A 330 7.79 32.38 3.48
C GLN A 330 6.66 33.01 2.66
N PRO A 331 6.06 34.12 3.13
CA PRO A 331 4.94 34.78 2.45
C PRO A 331 5.21 35.21 1.00
N GLN A 332 6.46 35.49 0.65
CA GLN A 332 6.87 35.87 -0.70
C GLN A 332 7.19 34.69 -1.62
N ASP A 333 7.29 33.47 -1.08
CA ASP A 333 7.77 32.32 -1.82
C ASP A 333 6.80 31.89 -2.91
N ARG A 334 7.39 31.44 -4.03
CA ARG A 334 6.71 30.66 -5.05
C ARG A 334 7.08 29.19 -4.84
N LEU A 335 6.07 28.36 -4.56
CA LEU A 335 6.26 26.96 -4.15
C LEU A 335 5.84 25.98 -5.24
N LEU A 336 6.49 24.81 -5.29
CA LEU A 336 6.14 23.72 -6.19
C LEU A 336 5.76 22.47 -5.38
N ASP A 337 4.61 21.88 -5.67
CA ASP A 337 4.10 20.64 -5.09
C ASP A 337 4.00 19.58 -6.18
N LEU A 338 4.92 18.60 -6.15
CA LEU A 338 5.02 17.54 -7.15
C LEU A 338 4.30 16.29 -6.65
N PHE A 339 3.53 15.66 -7.55
CA PHE A 339 2.61 14.56 -7.25
C PHE A 339 1.49 15.01 -6.29
N CYS A 340 0.96 16.21 -6.54
CA CYS A 340 0.09 16.92 -5.60
C CYS A 340 -1.29 16.26 -5.38
N GLY A 341 -1.70 15.30 -6.23
CA GLY A 341 -2.99 14.65 -6.16
C GLY A 341 -4.15 15.65 -6.21
N ILE A 342 -5.02 15.60 -5.19
CA ILE A 342 -6.16 16.53 -5.05
C ILE A 342 -5.80 17.84 -4.31
N GLY A 343 -4.51 18.11 -4.12
CA GLY A 343 -3.99 19.31 -3.45
C GLY A 343 -3.85 19.17 -1.92
N ASN A 344 -3.53 17.98 -1.42
CA ASN A 344 -3.42 17.67 0.02
C ASN A 344 -2.37 18.55 0.73
N PHE A 345 -1.26 18.88 0.06
CA PHE A 345 -0.26 19.83 0.54
C PHE A 345 -0.38 21.21 -0.12
N THR A 346 -0.73 21.25 -1.41
CA THR A 346 -0.85 22.48 -2.21
C THR A 346 -1.73 23.53 -1.54
N LEU A 347 -2.93 23.13 -1.08
CA LEU A 347 -3.89 24.06 -0.49
C LEU A 347 -3.39 24.61 0.85
N PRO A 348 -2.93 23.78 1.81
CA PRO A 348 -2.28 24.29 3.03
C PRO A 348 -1.13 25.25 2.74
N LEU A 349 -0.27 24.94 1.76
CA LEU A 349 0.85 25.80 1.37
C LEU A 349 0.37 27.17 0.84
N ALA A 350 -0.72 27.19 0.08
CA ALA A 350 -1.29 28.44 -0.46
C ALA A 350 -1.83 29.39 0.61
N THR A 351 -2.06 28.90 1.84
CA THR A 351 -2.41 29.75 2.98
C THR A 351 -1.21 30.54 3.52
N GLN A 352 0.03 30.12 3.22
CA GLN A 352 1.25 30.64 3.83
C GLN A 352 2.21 31.33 2.84
N ALA A 353 2.08 31.04 1.54
CA ALA A 353 2.98 31.52 0.49
C ALA A 353 2.30 32.45 -0.52
N LYS A 354 3.11 33.07 -1.40
CA LYS A 354 2.62 33.97 -2.46
C LYS A 354 1.80 33.21 -3.49
N SER A 355 2.33 32.07 -3.94
CA SER A 355 1.70 31.22 -4.94
C SER A 355 2.26 29.79 -4.88
N VAL A 356 1.43 28.80 -5.18
CA VAL A 356 1.82 27.39 -5.21
C VAL A 356 1.38 26.76 -6.53
N MET A 357 2.30 26.08 -7.20
CA MET A 357 1.98 25.26 -8.37
C MET A 357 1.94 23.79 -7.96
N GLY A 358 0.81 23.11 -8.19
CA GLY A 358 0.68 21.67 -8.06
C GLY A 358 0.83 20.97 -9.42
N ILE A 359 1.67 19.95 -9.49
CA ILE A 359 1.81 19.10 -10.69
C ILE A 359 1.41 17.67 -10.36
N GLU A 360 0.57 17.07 -11.20
CA GLU A 360 0.03 15.72 -11.01
C GLU A 360 -0.12 15.03 -12.39
N GLY A 361 -0.01 13.70 -12.45
CA GLY A 361 -0.11 12.93 -13.69
C GLY A 361 -1.54 12.66 -14.16
N SER A 362 -2.54 13.02 -13.37
CA SER A 362 -3.96 12.81 -13.66
C SER A 362 -4.74 14.12 -13.81
N GLU A 363 -5.36 14.31 -14.98
CA GLU A 363 -6.25 15.43 -15.26
C GLU A 363 -7.48 15.44 -14.33
N ALA A 364 -8.00 14.27 -13.97
CA ALA A 364 -9.11 14.15 -13.03
C ALA A 364 -8.74 14.66 -11.63
N LEU A 365 -7.51 14.39 -11.17
CA LEU A 365 -7.02 14.85 -9.87
C LEU A 365 -6.70 16.34 -9.87
N THR A 366 -6.06 16.87 -10.92
CA THR A 366 -5.81 18.32 -11.05
C THR A 366 -7.10 19.13 -11.16
N THR A 367 -8.11 18.63 -11.89
CA THR A 367 -9.46 19.23 -11.91
C THR A 367 -10.09 19.23 -10.52
N ARG A 368 -9.94 18.13 -9.76
CA ARG A 368 -10.41 18.04 -8.37
C ARG A 368 -9.65 19.00 -7.46
N ALA A 369 -8.34 19.14 -7.64
CA ALA A 369 -7.50 20.04 -6.85
C ALA A 369 -7.87 21.51 -7.09
N LEU A 370 -8.14 21.90 -8.34
CA LEU A 370 -8.65 23.23 -8.68
C LEU A 370 -10.02 23.50 -8.03
N ALA A 371 -10.96 22.55 -8.14
CA ALA A 371 -12.26 22.67 -7.48
C ALA A 371 -12.13 22.80 -5.95
N ASN A 372 -11.17 22.08 -5.34
CA ASN A 372 -10.87 22.23 -3.93
C ASN A 372 -10.27 23.61 -3.62
N ALA A 373 -9.38 24.14 -4.48
CA ALA A 373 -8.82 25.47 -4.29
C ALA A 373 -9.91 26.56 -4.39
N GLU A 374 -10.84 26.44 -5.34
CA GLU A 374 -12.01 27.32 -5.45
C GLU A 374 -12.91 27.22 -4.21
N TYR A 375 -13.22 26.00 -3.77
CA TYR A 375 -14.04 25.76 -2.56
C TYR A 375 -13.45 26.46 -1.32
N ASN A 376 -12.12 26.48 -1.20
CA ASN A 376 -11.43 27.09 -0.07
C ASN A 376 -11.03 28.56 -0.31
N GLY A 377 -11.42 29.18 -1.43
CA GLY A 377 -11.06 30.57 -1.75
C GLY A 377 -9.56 30.79 -2.04
N LEU A 378 -8.84 29.74 -2.43
CA LEU A 378 -7.40 29.74 -2.68
C LEU A 378 -7.01 29.75 -4.16
N ALA A 379 -7.98 29.71 -5.07
CA ALA A 379 -7.75 29.64 -6.52
C ALA A 379 -6.78 30.72 -7.05
N ALA A 380 -6.85 31.96 -6.53
CA ALA A 380 -5.96 33.05 -6.94
C ALA A 380 -4.48 32.86 -6.53
N ARG A 381 -4.18 31.89 -5.66
CA ARG A 381 -2.83 31.58 -5.16
C ARG A 381 -2.35 30.20 -5.60
N THR A 382 -3.15 29.47 -6.38
CA THR A 382 -2.84 28.10 -6.79
C THR A 382 -2.92 27.95 -8.29
N GLU A 383 -1.95 27.25 -8.86
CA GLU A 383 -1.97 26.80 -10.24
C GLU A 383 -1.84 25.27 -10.26
N PHE A 384 -2.49 24.59 -11.21
CA PHE A 384 -2.39 23.14 -11.36
C PHE A 384 -2.04 22.77 -12.80
N ALA A 385 -1.13 21.81 -12.96
CA ALA A 385 -0.74 21.30 -14.27
C ALA A 385 -0.77 19.77 -14.30
N CYS A 386 -1.32 19.20 -15.38
CA CYS A 386 -1.30 17.76 -15.62
C CYS A 386 -0.04 17.36 -16.40
N ARG A 387 0.89 16.63 -15.78
CA ARG A 387 2.15 16.22 -16.42
C ARG A 387 2.68 14.90 -15.87
N ASN A 388 3.25 14.07 -16.75
CA ASN A 388 3.92 12.84 -16.35
C ASN A 388 5.28 13.14 -15.70
N LEU A 389 5.31 13.17 -14.38
CA LEU A 389 6.54 13.41 -13.61
C LEU A 389 7.53 12.24 -13.62
N PHE A 390 7.16 11.08 -14.15
CA PHE A 390 8.08 9.94 -14.33
C PHE A 390 8.99 10.08 -15.56
N GLU A 391 8.69 11.03 -16.44
CA GLU A 391 9.41 11.26 -17.71
C GLU A 391 9.91 12.70 -17.82
N VAL A 392 9.85 13.47 -16.73
CA VAL A 392 10.28 14.88 -16.72
C VAL A 392 11.79 15.01 -16.92
N THR A 393 12.20 15.99 -17.72
CA THR A 393 13.60 16.31 -18.02
C THR A 393 14.07 17.59 -17.31
N ALA A 394 15.38 17.87 -17.37
CA ALA A 394 15.94 19.14 -16.89
C ALA A 394 15.32 20.36 -17.60
N GLU A 395 15.13 20.29 -18.92
CA GLU A 395 14.52 21.35 -19.72
C GLU A 395 13.08 21.63 -19.28
N ASP A 396 12.33 20.56 -19.01
CA ASP A 396 10.95 20.64 -18.55
C ASP A 396 10.82 21.36 -17.21
N ILE A 397 11.73 21.07 -16.27
CA ILE A 397 11.80 21.74 -14.97
C ILE A 397 12.22 23.21 -15.14
N ALA A 398 13.26 23.47 -15.95
CA ALA A 398 13.73 24.83 -16.21
C ALA A 398 12.63 25.71 -16.83
N ALA A 399 11.80 25.15 -17.71
CA ALA A 399 10.69 25.85 -18.35
C ALA A 399 9.59 26.31 -17.37
N LEU A 400 9.46 25.68 -16.19
CA LEU A 400 8.54 26.14 -15.14
C LEU A 400 9.02 27.43 -14.44
N GLY A 401 10.29 27.77 -14.65
CA GLY A 401 10.99 28.85 -13.97
C GLY A 401 11.33 28.50 -12.53
N ARG A 402 11.84 29.50 -11.80
CA ARG A 402 12.30 29.31 -10.42
C ARG A 402 11.14 29.20 -9.43
N PHE A 403 11.30 28.28 -8.49
CA PHE A 403 10.50 28.13 -7.28
C PHE A 403 11.45 28.09 -6.09
N ASP A 404 11.06 28.71 -4.97
CA ASP A 404 11.94 28.89 -3.81
C ASP A 404 12.12 27.58 -3.04
N ARG A 405 11.05 26.80 -2.91
CA ARG A 405 11.01 25.55 -2.12
C ARG A 405 10.03 24.56 -2.73
N TRP A 406 10.34 23.27 -2.61
CA TRP A 406 9.56 22.20 -3.22
C TRP A 406 9.03 21.20 -2.19
N LEU A 407 7.82 20.70 -2.42
CA LEU A 407 7.28 19.52 -1.77
C LEU A 407 7.13 18.40 -2.80
N VAL A 408 7.50 17.18 -2.42
CA VAL A 408 7.53 16.01 -3.31
C VAL A 408 6.89 14.82 -2.57
N ASP A 409 5.74 14.32 -3.03
CA ASP A 409 5.04 13.16 -2.44
C ASP A 409 4.71 12.06 -3.49
N PRO A 410 5.74 11.41 -4.08
CA PRO A 410 5.55 10.45 -5.15
C PRO A 410 4.95 9.13 -4.64
N PRO A 411 4.42 8.31 -5.56
CA PRO A 411 4.03 6.94 -5.24
C PRO A 411 5.27 6.06 -4.97
N ARG A 412 5.05 4.75 -4.81
CA ARG A 412 6.06 3.77 -4.38
C ARG A 412 7.30 3.72 -5.27
N GLU A 413 7.17 4.13 -6.53
CA GLU A 413 8.24 4.18 -7.53
C GLU A 413 9.29 5.27 -7.23
N GLY A 414 8.94 6.27 -6.41
CA GLY A 414 9.76 7.45 -6.11
C GLY A 414 9.76 8.49 -7.24
N ALA A 415 10.58 9.53 -7.09
CA ALA A 415 10.67 10.68 -7.99
C ALA A 415 11.97 10.65 -8.83
N LEU A 416 12.32 9.48 -9.36
CA LEU A 416 13.61 9.25 -10.02
C LEU A 416 13.93 10.28 -11.12
N ALA A 417 12.97 10.55 -12.02
CA ALA A 417 13.17 11.49 -13.13
C ALA A 417 13.36 12.92 -12.64
N VAL A 418 12.56 13.36 -11.65
CA VAL A 418 12.69 14.67 -11.01
C VAL A 418 14.08 14.84 -10.38
N CYS A 419 14.55 13.84 -9.62
CA CYS A 419 15.85 13.93 -8.96
C CYS A 419 17.02 13.92 -9.96
N LYS A 420 16.93 13.15 -11.05
CA LYS A 420 17.91 13.20 -12.15
C LYS A 420 17.95 14.56 -12.83
N ALA A 421 16.78 15.10 -13.16
CA ALA A 421 16.65 16.42 -13.76
C ALA A 421 17.24 17.52 -12.86
N LEU A 422 17.06 17.43 -11.53
CA LEU A 422 17.72 18.33 -10.58
C LEU A 422 19.24 18.16 -10.57
N GLY A 423 19.76 16.93 -10.67
CA GLY A 423 21.19 16.66 -10.79
C GLY A 423 21.80 17.28 -12.06
N GLU A 424 21.14 17.09 -13.20
CA GLU A 424 21.54 17.69 -14.48
C GLU A 424 21.54 19.22 -14.41
N LEU A 425 20.48 19.84 -13.86
CA LEU A 425 20.40 21.29 -13.69
C LEU A 425 21.50 21.83 -12.75
N ALA A 426 21.83 21.11 -11.67
CA ALA A 426 22.90 21.50 -10.77
C ALA A 426 24.25 21.50 -11.48
N GLN A 427 24.55 20.46 -12.26
CA GLN A 427 25.80 20.33 -13.03
C GLN A 427 25.93 21.38 -14.12
N GLN A 428 24.80 21.85 -14.67
CA GLN A 428 24.75 22.95 -15.62
C GLN A 428 24.88 24.34 -14.97
N GLY A 429 24.92 24.42 -13.63
CA GLY A 429 25.00 25.69 -12.91
C GLY A 429 23.69 26.49 -12.92
N SER A 430 22.55 25.82 -13.04
CA SER A 430 21.24 26.46 -13.12
C SER A 430 20.87 27.18 -11.81
N ASP A 431 20.19 28.31 -11.95
CA ASP A 431 19.67 29.14 -10.86
C ASP A 431 18.22 28.79 -10.47
N VAL A 432 17.59 27.82 -11.16
CA VAL A 432 16.19 27.42 -10.92
C VAL A 432 16.01 26.42 -9.78
N LEU A 433 17.09 25.80 -9.28
CA LEU A 433 17.01 24.82 -8.21
C LEU A 433 16.50 25.45 -6.90
N PRO A 434 15.58 24.80 -6.17
CA PRO A 434 15.04 25.32 -4.93
C PRO A 434 16.09 25.38 -3.82
N GLN A 435 15.84 26.24 -2.82
CA GLN A 435 16.68 26.30 -1.61
C GLN A 435 16.45 25.09 -0.70
N ARG A 436 15.22 24.57 -0.68
CA ARG A 436 14.81 23.46 0.19
C ARG A 436 13.79 22.56 -0.49
N ILE A 437 13.94 21.26 -0.26
CA ILE A 437 12.99 20.22 -0.70
C ILE A 437 12.51 19.45 0.53
N VAL A 438 11.20 19.34 0.71
CA VAL A 438 10.58 18.37 1.62
C VAL A 438 10.05 17.21 0.80
N TYR A 439 10.54 16.01 1.11
CA TYR A 439 10.20 14.78 0.40
C TYR A 439 9.44 13.84 1.33
N VAL A 440 8.20 13.48 0.97
CA VAL A 440 7.38 12.47 1.63
C VAL A 440 7.44 11.18 0.81
N SER A 441 7.53 10.02 1.47
CA SER A 441 7.64 8.75 0.75
C SER A 441 7.09 7.56 1.52
N CYS A 442 6.30 6.75 0.81
CA CYS A 442 5.80 5.47 1.29
C CYS A 442 6.78 4.29 1.09
N SER A 443 7.98 4.56 0.57
CA SER A 443 9.01 3.56 0.27
C SER A 443 10.42 4.04 0.64
N PRO A 444 10.98 3.57 1.78
CA PRO A 444 12.33 3.91 2.20
C PRO A 444 13.43 3.60 1.19
N ALA A 445 13.26 2.54 0.38
CA ALA A 445 14.28 2.12 -0.58
C ALA A 445 14.38 3.11 -1.76
N THR A 446 13.23 3.55 -2.30
CA THR A 446 13.22 4.53 -3.39
C THR A 446 13.56 5.92 -2.87
N LEU A 447 13.12 6.28 -1.65
CA LEU A 447 13.59 7.50 -0.99
C LEU A 447 15.12 7.52 -0.85
N ALA A 448 15.73 6.41 -0.43
CA ALA A 448 17.19 6.33 -0.32
C ALA A 448 17.88 6.56 -1.66
N ARG A 449 17.45 5.85 -2.71
CA ARG A 449 17.93 6.04 -4.09
C ARG A 449 17.86 7.52 -4.50
N ASP A 450 16.68 8.12 -4.33
CA ASP A 450 16.41 9.50 -4.76
C ASP A 450 17.20 10.51 -3.92
N ALA A 451 17.38 10.26 -2.61
CA ALA A 451 18.25 11.02 -1.73
C ALA A 451 19.72 10.97 -2.18
N GLY A 452 20.18 9.81 -2.66
CA GLY A 452 21.51 9.66 -3.24
C GLY A 452 21.74 10.60 -4.42
N LEU A 453 20.78 10.70 -5.34
CA LEU A 453 20.86 11.62 -6.48
C LEU A 453 20.85 13.09 -6.02
N LEU A 454 19.95 13.45 -5.11
CA LEU A 454 19.87 14.82 -4.60
C LEU A 454 21.17 15.26 -3.90
N VAL A 455 21.77 14.38 -3.11
CA VAL A 455 22.98 14.69 -2.35
C VAL A 455 24.23 14.67 -3.23
N HIS A 456 24.43 13.59 -3.98
CA HIS A 456 25.70 13.35 -4.70
C HIS A 456 25.75 14.05 -6.07
N GLU A 457 24.60 14.29 -6.70
CA GLU A 457 24.54 14.86 -8.06
C GLU A 457 23.96 16.27 -8.09
N ALA A 458 22.96 16.57 -7.24
CA ALA A 458 22.30 17.88 -7.21
C ALA A 458 22.85 18.85 -6.13
N GLY A 459 23.82 18.41 -5.32
CA GLY A 459 24.52 19.28 -4.35
C GLY A 459 23.70 19.65 -3.11
N TYR A 460 22.68 18.85 -2.76
CA TYR A 460 21.93 19.05 -1.52
C TYR A 460 22.59 18.33 -0.33
N ARG A 461 22.24 18.77 0.87
CA ARG A 461 22.53 18.08 2.13
C ARG A 461 21.23 17.52 2.70
N LEU A 462 21.25 16.27 3.17
CA LEU A 462 20.11 15.67 3.88
C LEU A 462 20.03 16.24 5.30
N ALA A 463 19.34 17.36 5.46
CA ALA A 463 19.24 18.11 6.71
C ALA A 463 18.49 17.33 7.81
N GLY A 464 17.53 16.48 7.43
CA GLY A 464 16.93 15.57 8.38
C GLY A 464 15.97 14.56 7.75
N ALA A 465 15.72 13.47 8.47
CA ALA A 465 14.79 12.44 8.04
C ALA A 465 14.13 11.72 9.23
N GLY A 466 12.93 11.18 9.04
CA GLY A 466 12.25 10.36 10.04
C GLY A 466 11.01 9.67 9.49
N VAL A 467 10.45 8.76 10.28
CA VAL A 467 9.29 7.96 9.85
C VAL A 467 7.96 8.49 10.37
N VAL A 468 6.92 8.14 9.63
CA VAL A 468 5.52 8.40 9.93
C VAL A 468 4.78 7.07 9.95
N ASN A 469 4.10 6.76 11.06
CA ASN A 469 3.34 5.52 11.16
C ASN A 469 1.93 5.70 10.59
N MET A 470 1.85 5.85 9.26
CA MET A 470 0.59 5.93 8.54
C MET A 470 -0.22 4.63 8.61
N PHE A 471 0.49 3.49 8.73
CA PHE A 471 -0.10 2.14 8.73
C PHE A 471 0.40 1.28 9.91
N PRO A 472 -0.05 1.55 11.15
CA PRO A 472 0.21 0.69 12.30
C PRO A 472 -0.14 -0.78 12.02
N HIS A 473 0.62 -1.70 12.62
CA HIS A 473 0.51 -3.17 12.44
C HIS A 473 0.86 -3.72 11.06
N THR A 474 1.37 -2.87 10.16
CA THR A 474 1.87 -3.29 8.86
C THR A 474 3.35 -2.94 8.72
N SER A 475 4.06 -3.62 7.82
CA SER A 475 5.45 -3.31 7.49
C SER A 475 5.63 -2.07 6.62
N HIS A 476 4.56 -1.37 6.24
CA HIS A 476 4.66 -0.14 5.48
C HIS A 476 5.35 0.94 6.32
N VAL A 477 6.29 1.65 5.69
CA VAL A 477 7.04 2.75 6.29
C VAL A 477 6.79 3.99 5.45
N GLU A 478 6.04 4.93 6.02
CA GLU A 478 5.97 6.28 5.48
C GLU A 478 7.14 7.07 6.07
N SER A 479 7.75 7.95 5.30
CA SER A 479 8.95 8.69 5.67
C SER A 479 8.85 10.13 5.21
N ILE A 480 9.55 11.02 5.91
CA ILE A 480 9.76 12.41 5.52
C ILE A 480 11.24 12.74 5.58
N ALA A 481 11.75 13.44 4.57
CA ALA A 481 13.12 13.90 4.46
C ALA A 481 13.18 15.37 4.05
N VAL A 482 14.20 16.08 4.51
CA VAL A 482 14.45 17.49 4.19
C VAL A 482 15.83 17.60 3.57
N PHE A 483 15.88 18.25 2.42
CA PHE A 483 17.11 18.53 1.69
C PHE A 483 17.31 20.04 1.59
N ASP A 484 18.45 20.52 2.08
CA ASP A 484 18.85 21.92 1.94
C ASP A 484 19.91 22.03 0.86
N ARG A 485 19.83 23.05 0.01
CA ARG A 485 20.88 23.34 -0.96
C ARG A 485 22.16 23.74 -0.19
N GLY A 486 23.28 23.14 -0.56
CA GLY A 486 24.59 23.34 0.08
C GLY A 486 25.18 24.73 -0.12
#